data_AF-A0A6N7CBC7-F1
#
_entry.id   AF-A0A6N7CBC7-F1
#
_cell.length_a   1.000
_cell.length_b   1.000
_cell.length_c   1.000
_cell.angle_alpha   90.00
_cell.angle_beta   90.00
_cell.angle_gamma   90.00
#
_symmetry.space_group_name_H-M   'P 1'
#
loop_
_entity.id
_entity.type
_entity.pdbx_description
1 polymer ?
#
loop_
_entity_poly.entity_id
_entity_poly.type
_entity_poly.pdbx_seq_one_letter_code
_entity_poly.pdbx_strand_id
1 'polypeptide(L)'
;MRRIADLYPGQAKTDARDAFIIAFRRKDHAPHPAPRLSPETRRWPNSRSSSASTTTSPAKPPASLGRIRGLLTSIHPALERVLGPRVTHPAVLEILTRCGGPAGIRQAGKRKLTTLAVKHAPRMGARLATEILTALETQSVTVPGSKAAEIVLPKLADSLKEVLLQRKTIGEDARKDAR
;
A
#
# COMPACT_ATOMS: atom_id res chain seq x y z
N MET A 1 26.10 -41.76 -42.44
CA MET A 1 24.83 -41.37 -41.77
C MET A 1 24.99 -41.61 -40.26
N ARG A 2 24.92 -40.52 -39.44
CA ARG A 2 24.95 -40.43 -37.93
C ARG A 2 26.22 -40.97 -37.24
N ARG A 3 26.78 -40.46 -36.13
CA ARG A 3 26.45 -39.46 -35.08
C ARG A 3 27.76 -39.24 -34.25
N ILE A 4 27.81 -38.20 -33.41
CA ILE A 4 28.57 -38.02 -32.12
C ILE A 4 29.37 -36.71 -32.06
N ALA A 5 29.20 -36.01 -30.92
CA ALA A 5 29.62 -34.66 -30.52
C ALA A 5 28.67 -33.56 -31.02
N ASP A 6 27.58 -33.17 -30.34
CA ASP A 6 27.32 -33.13 -28.89
C ASP A 6 28.46 -32.54 -28.08
N LEU A 7 28.70 -31.25 -28.25
CA LEU A 7 29.21 -30.43 -27.15
C LEU A 7 28.68 -28.99 -27.31
N TYR A 8 27.62 -28.70 -26.55
CA TYR A 8 27.04 -27.39 -26.20
C TYR A 8 26.05 -26.69 -27.15
N PRO A 9 24.74 -26.81 -26.88
CA PRO A 9 23.73 -25.91 -27.40
C PRO A 9 23.58 -24.66 -26.53
N GLY A 10 23.48 -23.48 -27.16
CA GLY A 10 22.70 -22.35 -26.63
C GLY A 10 23.44 -21.27 -25.84
N GLN A 11 24.28 -20.49 -26.55
CA GLN A 11 24.42 -19.02 -26.45
C GLN A 11 24.37 -18.37 -25.05
N ALA A 12 25.57 -18.11 -24.52
CA ALA A 12 25.80 -17.26 -23.37
C ALA A 12 25.71 -15.76 -23.72
N LYS A 13 25.02 -15.02 -22.84
CA LYS A 13 25.11 -13.58 -22.52
C LYS A 13 24.78 -12.54 -23.61
N THR A 14 23.60 -11.92 -23.53
CA THR A 14 23.26 -10.61 -22.90
C THR A 14 23.84 -9.38 -23.61
N ASP A 15 23.01 -8.33 -23.70
CA ASP A 15 23.46 -6.92 -23.69
C ASP A 15 23.83 -6.23 -25.02
N ALA A 16 22.94 -6.24 -26.02
CA ALA A 16 23.08 -5.31 -27.16
C ALA A 16 21.80 -4.54 -27.52
N ARG A 17 20.61 -5.02 -27.10
CA ARG A 17 19.34 -4.32 -27.32
C ARG A 17 18.87 -3.48 -26.13
N ASP A 18 19.28 -3.81 -24.91
CA ASP A 18 18.82 -3.10 -23.70
C ASP A 18 19.58 -1.79 -23.45
N ALA A 19 20.87 -1.74 -23.81
CA ALA A 19 21.70 -0.54 -23.77
C ALA A 19 21.17 0.60 -24.67
N PHE A 20 20.47 0.27 -25.76
CA PHE A 20 19.89 1.26 -26.67
C PHE A 20 18.69 2.00 -26.04
N ILE A 21 17.91 1.32 -25.20
CA ILE A 21 16.73 1.90 -24.53
C ILE A 21 17.15 2.82 -23.36
N ILE A 22 18.29 2.56 -22.73
CA ILE A 22 18.82 3.38 -21.62
C ILE A 22 19.59 4.62 -22.12
N ALA A 23 20.28 4.53 -23.26
CA ALA A 23 21.05 5.65 -23.82
C ALA A 23 20.17 6.80 -24.37
N PHE A 24 18.95 6.52 -24.83
CA PHE A 24 18.08 7.54 -25.43
C PHE A 24 17.46 8.52 -24.42
N ARG A 25 17.43 8.18 -23.11
CA ARG A 25 16.84 9.05 -22.07
C ARG A 25 17.85 9.99 -21.39
N ARG A 26 19.12 10.02 -21.82
CA ARG A 26 20.18 10.83 -21.18
C ARG A 26 20.72 11.99 -22.04
N LYS A 27 20.21 12.17 -23.26
CA LYS A 27 20.76 13.16 -24.21
C LYS A 27 20.05 14.51 -24.24
N ASP A 28 18.90 14.67 -23.58
CA ASP A 28 18.26 15.98 -23.42
C ASP A 28 18.58 16.61 -22.05
N HIS A 29 19.61 17.45 -22.10
CA HIS A 29 19.86 18.64 -21.27
C HIS A 29 20.35 18.46 -19.81
N ALA A 30 21.68 18.54 -19.71
CA ALA A 30 22.48 18.81 -18.52
C ALA A 30 22.53 20.34 -18.17
N PRO A 31 23.07 20.74 -16.99
CA PRO A 31 22.86 22.05 -16.35
C PRO A 31 24.04 23.05 -16.47
N HIS A 32 23.76 24.38 -16.41
CA HIS A 32 24.52 25.53 -15.81
C HIS A 32 24.33 26.85 -16.61
N PRO A 33 24.55 28.08 -16.06
CA PRO A 33 24.86 28.51 -14.69
C PRO A 33 23.84 29.55 -14.10
N ALA A 34 23.97 29.86 -12.81
CA ALA A 34 23.13 30.83 -12.09
C ALA A 34 23.33 32.30 -12.50
N PRO A 35 22.25 33.11 -12.57
CA PRO A 35 22.33 34.55 -12.40
C PRO A 35 21.66 35.04 -11.10
N ARG A 36 22.47 35.81 -10.38
CA ARG A 36 22.29 36.78 -9.27
C ARG A 36 20.86 37.20 -8.85
N LEU A 37 20.72 37.37 -7.53
CA LEU A 37 19.64 38.04 -6.82
C LEU A 37 19.55 39.53 -7.17
N SER A 38 18.33 40.05 -7.38
CA SER A 38 17.93 41.43 -7.07
C SER A 38 16.49 41.47 -6.55
N PRO A 39 16.13 42.43 -5.69
CA PRO A 39 14.96 42.36 -4.83
C PRO A 39 13.83 43.26 -5.34
N GLU A 40 12.69 42.69 -5.75
CA GLU A 40 11.46 43.48 -5.89
C GLU A 40 10.21 42.60 -6.01
N THR A 41 9.49 42.57 -4.89
CA THR A 41 8.03 42.74 -4.80
C THR A 41 7.17 41.97 -5.79
N ARG A 42 6.66 40.81 -5.35
CA ARG A 42 5.29 40.42 -5.68
C ARG A 42 4.62 39.62 -4.57
N ARG A 43 4.12 40.39 -3.59
CA ARG A 43 2.81 40.25 -2.94
C ARG A 43 2.14 38.88 -3.14
N TRP A 44 2.27 37.99 -2.14
CA TRP A 44 1.39 36.84 -1.99
C TRP A 44 -0.06 37.35 -1.81
N PRO A 45 -1.02 36.99 -2.66
CA PRO A 45 -2.41 37.02 -2.25
C PRO A 45 -2.65 35.79 -1.38
N ASN A 46 -3.07 36.03 -0.14
CA ASN A 46 -3.88 35.08 0.62
C ASN A 46 -5.06 34.65 -0.25
N SER A 47 -4.96 33.50 -0.92
CA SER A 47 -6.11 32.88 -1.58
C SER A 47 -6.84 32.02 -0.56
N ARG A 48 -7.89 32.64 -0.05
CA ARG A 48 -9.01 32.09 0.72
C ARG A 48 -9.61 30.89 -0.02
N SER A 49 -9.98 29.87 0.77
CA SER A 49 -11.11 28.96 0.55
C SER A 49 -11.37 28.48 -0.88
N SER A 50 -11.01 27.23 -1.15
CA SER A 50 -11.70 26.43 -2.14
C SER A 50 -12.13 25.11 -1.48
N SER A 51 -13.30 25.15 -0.85
CA SER A 51 -14.05 23.93 -0.54
C SER A 51 -15.48 24.10 -1.05
N ALA A 52 -15.60 24.04 -2.37
CA ALA A 52 -16.87 23.78 -3.04
C ALA A 52 -16.59 22.73 -4.12
N SER A 53 -16.31 21.50 -3.68
CA SER A 53 -16.21 20.34 -4.56
C SER A 53 -17.25 19.31 -4.14
N THR A 54 -18.53 19.66 -4.25
CA THR A 54 -19.62 18.69 -4.37
C THR A 54 -19.68 18.24 -5.82
N THR A 55 -18.79 17.31 -6.18
CA THR A 55 -19.07 16.37 -7.25
C THR A 55 -19.14 14.99 -6.62
N THR A 56 -20.32 14.39 -6.69
CA THR A 56 -20.59 12.98 -6.39
C THR A 56 -19.90 12.11 -7.43
N SER A 57 -18.56 12.13 -7.41
CA SER A 57 -17.77 11.09 -8.03
C SER A 57 -18.00 9.80 -7.24
N PRO A 58 -18.19 8.62 -7.88
CA PRO A 58 -18.20 7.36 -7.15
C PRO A 58 -16.95 7.33 -6.27
N ALA A 59 -17.14 7.34 -4.95
CA ALA A 59 -16.13 7.77 -4.01
C ALA A 59 -14.82 7.00 -4.25
N LYS A 60 -13.82 7.70 -4.82
CA LYS A 60 -12.51 7.11 -5.07
C LYS A 60 -12.03 6.45 -3.77
N PRO A 61 -11.62 5.16 -3.80
CA PRO A 61 -11.12 4.51 -2.61
C PRO A 61 -9.95 5.33 -2.05
N PRO A 62 -9.83 5.46 -0.72
CA PRO A 62 -8.79 6.28 -0.11
C PRO A 62 -7.42 5.79 -0.62
N ALA A 63 -6.52 6.73 -0.95
CA ALA A 63 -5.20 6.38 -1.52
C ALA A 63 -4.42 5.40 -0.62
N SER A 64 -4.60 5.49 0.69
CA SER A 64 -4.04 4.57 1.69
C SER A 64 -4.49 3.12 1.48
N LEU A 65 -5.72 2.87 0.99
CA LEU A 65 -6.21 1.51 0.71
C LEU A 65 -5.43 0.87 -0.44
N GLY A 66 -5.24 1.61 -1.53
CA GLY A 66 -4.47 1.14 -2.67
C GLY A 66 -3.02 0.87 -2.30
N ARG A 67 -2.41 1.72 -1.47
CA ARG A 67 -1.04 1.52 -0.95
C ARG A 67 -0.93 0.28 -0.07
N ILE A 68 -1.87 0.07 0.86
CA ILE A 68 -1.89 -1.13 1.72
C ILE A 68 -2.01 -2.39 0.87
N ARG A 69 -2.98 -2.43 -0.06
CA ARG A 69 -3.17 -3.60 -0.94
C ARG A 69 -1.96 -3.85 -1.83
N GLY A 70 -1.36 -2.80 -2.39
CA GLY A 70 -0.12 -2.92 -3.17
C GLY A 70 1.04 -3.50 -2.38
N LEU A 71 1.26 -3.01 -1.15
CA LEU A 71 2.30 -3.53 -0.25
C LEU A 71 2.03 -4.97 0.20
N LEU A 72 0.78 -5.31 0.51
CA LEU A 72 0.40 -6.68 0.87
C LEU A 72 0.57 -7.63 -0.33
N THR A 73 0.27 -7.19 -1.55
CA THR A 73 0.45 -8.01 -2.75
C THR A 73 1.92 -8.29 -3.04
N SER A 74 2.80 -7.30 -2.84
CA SER A 74 4.24 -7.48 -3.11
C SER A 74 4.94 -8.37 -2.08
N ILE A 75 4.42 -8.45 -0.85
CA ILE A 75 5.08 -9.15 0.26
C ILE A 75 4.38 -10.47 0.58
N HIS A 76 3.05 -10.46 0.63
CA HIS A 76 2.26 -11.58 1.08
C HIS A 76 0.91 -11.69 0.35
N PRO A 77 0.88 -12.12 -0.93
CA PRO A 77 -0.35 -12.21 -1.73
C PRO A 77 -1.43 -13.09 -1.11
N ALA A 78 -1.07 -14.17 -0.39
CA ALA A 78 -2.06 -15.00 0.31
C ALA A 78 -2.80 -14.23 1.43
N LEU A 79 -2.10 -13.33 2.14
CA LEU A 79 -2.68 -12.48 3.16
C LEU A 79 -3.55 -11.37 2.54
N GLU A 80 -3.14 -10.83 1.39
CA GLU A 80 -3.96 -9.85 0.65
C GLU A 80 -5.30 -10.47 0.22
N ARG A 81 -5.36 -11.74 -0.20
CA ARG A 81 -6.63 -12.37 -0.58
C ARG A 81 -7.64 -12.44 0.57
N VAL A 82 -7.17 -12.65 1.80
CA VAL A 82 -8.04 -12.72 2.99
C VAL A 82 -8.42 -11.33 3.48
N LEU A 83 -7.46 -10.41 3.52
CA LEU A 83 -7.65 -9.07 4.09
C LEU A 83 -8.23 -8.08 3.08
N GLY A 84 -7.89 -8.18 1.80
CA GLY A 84 -8.24 -7.30 0.69
C GLY A 84 -9.69 -6.85 0.65
N PRO A 85 -10.68 -7.77 0.63
CA PRO A 85 -12.10 -7.38 0.64
C PRO A 85 -12.56 -6.77 1.97
N ARG A 86 -11.78 -6.93 3.04
CA ARG A 86 -12.13 -6.53 4.42
C ARG A 86 -11.23 -5.43 4.98
N VAL A 87 -10.32 -4.82 4.21
CA VAL A 87 -9.37 -3.81 4.70
C VAL A 87 -10.10 -2.57 5.25
N THR A 88 -11.28 -2.24 4.73
CA THR A 88 -12.10 -1.14 5.25
C THR A 88 -12.75 -1.45 6.61
N HIS A 89 -12.77 -2.73 7.02
CA HIS A 89 -13.39 -3.15 8.27
C HIS A 89 -12.52 -2.73 9.47
N PRO A 90 -13.10 -2.12 10.53
CA PRO A 90 -12.34 -1.62 11.68
C PRO A 90 -11.50 -2.69 12.38
N ALA A 91 -12.00 -3.92 12.47
CA ALA A 91 -11.25 -5.05 13.04
C ALA A 91 -9.94 -5.36 12.29
N VAL A 92 -9.94 -5.29 10.95
CA VAL A 92 -8.74 -5.55 10.14
C VAL A 92 -7.75 -4.42 10.31
N LEU A 93 -8.22 -3.17 10.36
CA LEU A 93 -7.36 -2.01 10.60
C LEU A 93 -6.72 -2.04 11.98
N GLU A 94 -7.44 -2.49 13.01
CA GLU A 94 -6.87 -2.63 14.34
C GLU A 94 -5.78 -3.71 14.40
N ILE A 95 -5.99 -4.83 13.70
CA ILE A 95 -4.98 -5.88 13.56
C ILE A 95 -3.74 -5.32 12.84
N LEU A 96 -3.91 -4.59 11.74
CA LEU A 96 -2.79 -4.02 10.99
C LEU A 96 -2.05 -2.91 11.76
N THR A 97 -2.75 -2.09 12.56
CA THR A 97 -2.10 -1.10 13.43
C THR A 97 -1.29 -1.76 14.55
N ARG A 98 -1.83 -2.78 15.22
CA ARG A 98 -1.19 -3.38 16.41
C ARG A 98 -0.17 -4.45 16.08
N CYS A 99 -0.45 -5.29 15.09
CA CYS A 99 0.41 -6.40 14.69
C CYS A 99 1.32 -6.03 13.52
N GLY A 100 1.01 -4.96 12.78
CA GLY A 100 1.82 -4.50 11.65
C GLY A 100 1.78 -5.47 10.47
N GLY A 101 2.96 -5.93 10.08
CA GLY A 101 3.14 -6.81 8.92
C GLY A 101 3.08 -8.31 9.26
N PRO A 102 3.40 -9.17 8.28
CA PRO A 102 3.19 -10.61 8.39
C PRO A 102 3.98 -11.28 9.52
N ALA A 103 5.21 -10.85 9.84
CA ALA A 103 5.94 -11.47 10.95
C ALA A 103 5.37 -11.04 12.32
N GLY A 104 4.95 -9.79 12.45
CA GLY A 104 4.27 -9.30 13.66
C GLY A 104 2.92 -9.99 13.90
N ILE A 105 2.16 -10.29 12.83
CA ILE A 105 0.94 -11.11 12.91
C ILE A 105 1.26 -12.55 13.35
N ARG A 106 2.34 -13.14 12.81
CA ARG A 106 2.80 -14.48 13.21
C ARG A 106 3.22 -14.51 14.68
N GLN A 107 3.89 -13.47 15.17
CA GLN A 107 4.33 -13.35 16.57
C GLN A 107 3.17 -13.10 17.54
N ALA A 108 2.12 -12.38 17.11
CA ALA A 108 0.94 -12.14 17.94
C ALA A 108 0.19 -13.45 18.27
N GLY A 109 0.14 -14.38 17.30
CA GLY A 109 -0.49 -15.68 17.45
C GLY A 109 -2.02 -15.64 17.55
N LYS A 110 -2.65 -16.81 17.52
CA LYS A 110 -4.11 -16.97 17.41
C LYS A 110 -4.91 -16.27 18.52
N ARG A 111 -4.44 -16.39 19.77
CA ARG A 111 -5.15 -15.83 20.94
C ARG A 111 -5.26 -14.31 20.85
N LYS A 112 -4.13 -13.62 20.64
CA LYS A 112 -4.13 -12.14 20.57
C LYS A 112 -4.92 -11.63 19.37
N LEU A 113 -4.78 -12.25 18.20
CA LEU A 113 -5.55 -11.89 17.01
C LEU A 113 -7.05 -12.05 17.21
N THR A 114 -7.47 -13.14 17.86
CA THR A 114 -8.89 -13.39 18.15
C THR A 114 -9.44 -12.35 19.12
N THR A 115 -8.73 -12.03 20.21
CA THR A 115 -9.16 -11.02 21.18
C THR A 115 -9.29 -9.64 20.54
N LEU A 116 -8.32 -9.23 19.71
CA LEU A 116 -8.36 -7.95 18.98
C LEU A 116 -9.50 -7.91 17.96
N ALA A 117 -9.69 -9.00 17.22
CA ALA A 117 -10.73 -9.09 16.20
C ALA A 117 -12.14 -9.08 16.82
N VAL A 118 -12.37 -9.84 17.90
CA VAL A 118 -13.67 -9.95 18.57
C VAL A 118 -14.12 -8.60 19.16
N LYS A 119 -13.18 -7.78 19.66
CA LYS A 119 -13.49 -6.43 20.17
C LYS A 119 -14.21 -5.55 19.14
N HIS A 120 -13.85 -5.68 17.86
CA HIS A 120 -14.42 -4.86 16.77
C HIS A 120 -15.35 -5.65 15.84
N ALA A 121 -15.36 -6.97 15.91
CA ALA A 121 -16.15 -7.87 15.07
C ALA A 121 -16.48 -9.17 15.82
N PRO A 122 -17.48 -9.17 16.72
CA PRO A 122 -17.75 -10.32 17.59
C PRO A 122 -18.14 -11.59 16.84
N ARG A 123 -18.89 -11.47 15.74
CA ARG A 123 -19.36 -12.60 14.93
C ARG A 123 -18.32 -13.14 13.94
N MET A 124 -17.39 -12.30 13.49
CA MET A 124 -16.43 -12.63 12.43
C MET A 124 -15.02 -12.88 12.97
N GLY A 125 -14.66 -12.33 14.13
CA GLY A 125 -13.28 -12.23 14.60
C GLY A 125 -12.54 -13.56 14.74
N ALA A 126 -13.21 -14.60 15.27
CA ALA A 126 -12.61 -15.93 15.41
C ALA A 126 -12.33 -16.61 14.05
N ARG A 127 -13.26 -16.46 13.10
CA ARG A 127 -13.09 -16.96 11.73
C ARG A 127 -11.97 -16.21 11.00
N LEU A 128 -11.95 -14.88 11.12
CA LEU A 128 -10.91 -14.02 10.54
C LEU A 128 -9.51 -14.38 11.05
N ALA A 129 -9.34 -14.54 12.36
CA ALA A 129 -8.05 -14.89 12.94
C ALA A 129 -7.54 -16.26 12.45
N THR A 130 -8.46 -17.21 12.24
CA THR A 130 -8.11 -18.52 11.69
C THR A 130 -7.73 -18.43 10.21
N GLU A 131 -8.53 -17.74 9.39
CA GLU A 131 -8.24 -17.52 7.96
C GLU A 131 -6.90 -16.80 7.75
N ILE A 132 -6.57 -15.81 8.59
CA ILE A 132 -5.29 -15.08 8.54
C ILE A 132 -4.11 -16.02 8.83
N LEU A 133 -4.20 -16.83 9.88
CA LEU A 133 -3.10 -17.73 10.25
C LEU A 133 -2.89 -18.83 9.21
N THR A 134 -3.97 -19.42 8.69
CA THR A 134 -3.88 -20.39 7.60
C THR A 134 -3.24 -19.75 6.36
N ALA A 135 -3.61 -18.52 6.01
CA ALA A 135 -2.99 -17.83 4.88
C ALA A 135 -1.50 -17.54 5.07
N LEU A 136 -1.06 -17.27 6.31
CA LEU A 136 0.36 -17.12 6.63
C LEU A 136 1.14 -18.43 6.50
N GLU A 137 0.53 -19.57 6.84
CA GLU A 137 1.16 -20.89 6.69
C GLU A 137 1.31 -21.31 5.23
N THR A 138 0.39 -20.87 4.35
CA THR A 138 0.45 -21.16 2.91
C THR A 138 1.66 -20.53 2.22
N GLN A 139 2.24 -19.45 2.76
CA GLN A 139 3.37 -18.76 2.14
C GLN A 139 4.62 -18.82 3.00
N SER A 140 5.58 -19.65 2.58
CA SER A 140 6.86 -19.85 3.26
C SER A 140 7.97 -18.91 2.76
N VAL A 141 7.76 -18.23 1.63
CA VAL A 141 8.79 -17.41 0.98
C VAL A 141 8.84 -16.01 1.60
N THR A 142 10.01 -15.67 2.14
CA THR A 142 10.29 -14.35 2.69
C THR A 142 10.82 -13.43 1.59
N VAL A 143 10.09 -12.36 1.28
CA VAL A 143 10.47 -11.37 0.27
C VAL A 143 11.38 -10.30 0.89
N PRO A 144 12.48 -9.89 0.21
CA PRO A 144 13.26 -8.72 0.64
C PRO A 144 12.37 -7.47 0.68
N GLY A 145 12.37 -6.78 1.83
CA GLY A 145 11.50 -5.62 2.07
C GLY A 145 10.33 -5.87 3.05
N SER A 146 10.12 -7.11 3.49
CA SER A 146 9.15 -7.45 4.54
C SER A 146 9.33 -6.61 5.82
N LYS A 147 10.57 -6.45 6.29
CA LYS A 147 10.90 -5.60 7.45
C LYS A 147 10.51 -4.13 7.27
N ALA A 148 10.70 -3.57 6.07
CA ALA A 148 10.32 -2.19 5.79
C ALA A 148 8.80 -2.01 5.84
N ALA A 149 8.05 -3.00 5.33
CA ALA A 149 6.61 -2.95 5.35
C ALA A 149 6.02 -3.11 6.76
N GLU A 150 6.68 -3.84 7.66
CA GLU A 150 6.26 -3.90 9.07
C GLU A 150 6.23 -2.52 9.74
N ILE A 151 7.10 -1.61 9.31
CA ILE A 151 7.16 -0.24 9.83
C ILE A 151 6.12 0.66 9.14
N VAL A 152 5.87 0.44 7.85
CA VAL A 152 5.00 1.31 7.04
C VAL A 152 3.52 0.92 7.16
N LEU A 153 3.19 -0.36 7.30
CA LEU A 153 1.82 -0.87 7.36
C LEU A 153 0.99 -0.26 8.50
N PRO A 154 1.48 -0.16 9.75
CA PRO A 154 0.73 0.49 10.84
C PRO A 154 0.39 1.94 10.53
N LYS A 155 1.35 2.71 10.00
CA LYS A 155 1.16 4.14 9.67
C LYS A 155 0.09 4.33 8.58
N LEU A 156 0.11 3.45 7.57
CA LEU A 156 -0.91 3.47 6.52
C LEU A 156 -2.29 3.06 7.04
N ALA A 157 -2.35 2.08 7.96
CA ALA A 157 -3.58 1.66 8.59
C ALA A 157 -4.21 2.80 9.42
N ASP A 158 -3.41 3.53 10.19
CA ASP A 158 -3.88 4.67 10.99
C ASP A 158 -4.37 5.81 10.10
N SER A 159 -3.61 6.17 9.06
CA SER A 159 -4.04 7.18 8.09
C SER A 159 -5.33 6.77 7.37
N LEU A 160 -5.55 5.47 7.11
CA LEU A 160 -6.82 4.99 6.58
C LEU A 160 -7.97 5.09 7.60
N LYS A 161 -7.71 4.81 8.88
CA LYS A 161 -8.72 5.00 9.95
C LYS A 161 -9.16 6.46 10.04
N GLU A 162 -8.21 7.40 10.01
CA GLU A 162 -8.51 8.84 10.03
C GLU A 162 -9.41 9.25 8.86
N VAL A 163 -9.08 8.83 7.64
CA VAL A 163 -9.88 9.15 6.45
C VAL A 163 -11.28 8.53 6.55
N LEU A 164 -11.41 7.31 7.08
CA LEU A 164 -12.72 6.69 7.29
C LEU A 164 -13.54 7.42 8.36
N LEU A 165 -12.90 7.91 9.43
CA LEU A 165 -13.56 8.68 10.48
C LEU A 165 -14.05 10.02 9.94
N GLN A 166 -13.20 10.75 9.22
CA GLN A 166 -13.56 12.01 8.56
C GLN A 166 -14.76 11.84 7.63
N ARG A 167 -14.78 10.77 6.82
CA ARG A 167 -15.93 10.47 5.94
C ARG A 167 -17.22 10.20 6.71
N LYS A 168 -17.15 9.59 7.89
CA LYS A 168 -18.32 9.40 8.76
C LYS A 168 -18.84 10.73 9.29
N THR A 169 -17.95 11.57 9.81
CA THR A 169 -18.30 12.91 10.33
C THR A 169 -18.94 13.78 9.25
N ILE A 170 -18.31 13.87 8.07
CA ILE A 170 -18.87 14.63 6.93
C ILE A 170 -20.25 14.08 6.51
N GLY A 171 -20.42 12.75 6.52
CA GLY A 171 -21.71 12.13 6.21
C GLY A 171 -22.78 12.39 7.27
N GLU A 172 -22.41 12.53 8.54
CA GLU A 172 -23.32 12.91 9.62
C GLU A 172 -23.70 14.39 9.55
N ASP A 173 -22.76 15.27 9.26
CA ASP A 173 -23.00 16.72 9.12
C ASP A 173 -23.88 17.01 7.89
N ALA A 174 -23.60 16.39 6.75
CA ALA A 174 -24.45 16.51 5.56
C ALA A 174 -25.89 15.99 5.79
N ARG A 175 -26.11 15.06 6.72
CA ARG A 175 -27.45 14.61 7.11
C ARG A 175 -28.15 15.59 8.05
N LYS A 176 -27.40 16.29 8.90
CA LYS A 176 -27.95 17.32 9.80
C LYS A 176 -28.38 18.56 9.02
N ASP A 177 -27.57 19.01 8.05
CA ASP A 177 -27.88 20.17 7.22
C ASP A 177 -29.08 19.96 6.28
N ALA A 178 -29.43 18.71 6.01
CA ALA A 178 -30.58 18.34 5.17
C ALA A 178 -31.91 18.21 5.95
N ARG A 179 -31.92 18.47 7.26
CA ARG A 179 -33.09 18.30 8.15
C ARG A 179 -33.50 19.63 8.77
#